data_AF-A0AAD6MHZ5-F1
#
_entry.id   AF-A0AAD6MHZ5-F1
#
_cell.length_a   1.000
_cell.length_b   1.000
_cell.length_c   1.000
_cell.angle_alpha   90.00
_cell.angle_beta   90.00
_cell.angle_gamma   90.00
#
_symmetry.space_group_name_H-M   'P 1'
#
loop_
_entity.id
_entity.type
_entity.pdbx_description
1 polymer ?
#
loop_
_entity_poly.entity_id
_entity_poly.type
_entity_poly.pdbx_seq_one_letter_code
_entity_poly.pdbx_strand_id
1 'polypeptide(L)'
;MEKQTIFIFSVLLLATLSLSHGSKDKERKAYIVYMGNAPNTHHISTADRHHGFLSSALGDEDVARRIRIHSYGKSFDAFAAHLLPEEAERLKRDKNVVSVFLSTKRKLLTTRSRDFIGMPLSVERKPQVESSIVVGVYIDAPSFDDKGFGPLSSSSKGACQKGNNFTGCNK
;
A
#
# COMPACT_ATOMS: atom_id res chain seq x y z
N MET A 1 -31.16 56.32 -0.36
CA MET A 1 -31.56 55.02 -0.95
C MET A 1 -30.34 54.23 -1.39
N GLU A 2 -29.42 54.82 -2.16
CA GLU A 2 -28.22 54.16 -2.71
C GLU A 2 -27.29 53.49 -1.67
N LYS A 3 -26.99 54.17 -0.56
CA LYS A 3 -26.16 53.60 0.53
C LYS A 3 -26.77 52.37 1.20
N GLN A 4 -28.11 52.31 1.25
CA GLN A 4 -28.83 51.21 1.88
C GLN A 4 -28.84 49.97 0.98
N THR A 5 -28.96 50.17 -0.34
CA THR A 5 -28.85 49.11 -1.34
C THR A 5 -27.45 48.50 -1.36
N ILE A 6 -26.39 49.32 -1.27
CA ILE A 6 -24.99 48.85 -1.21
C ILE A 6 -24.74 48.01 0.05
N PHE A 7 -25.28 48.45 1.19
CA PHE A 7 -25.11 47.72 2.46
C PHE A 7 -25.80 46.34 2.41
N ILE A 8 -27.01 46.26 1.87
CA ILE A 8 -27.74 44.99 1.70
C ILE A 8 -26.98 44.05 0.75
N PHE A 9 -26.44 44.57 -0.35
CA PHE A 9 -25.67 43.76 -1.30
C PHE A 9 -24.36 43.23 -0.70
N SER A 10 -23.67 44.06 0.10
CA SER A 10 -22.47 43.66 0.84
C SER A 10 -22.75 42.55 1.86
N VAL A 11 -23.86 42.64 2.59
CA VAL A 11 -24.27 41.62 3.58
C VAL A 11 -24.65 40.31 2.88
N LEU A 12 -25.36 40.37 1.75
CA LEU A 12 -25.68 39.18 0.94
C LEU A 12 -24.43 38.50 0.40
N LEU A 13 -23.42 39.27 -0.04
CA LEU A 13 -22.16 38.73 -0.55
C LEU A 13 -21.33 38.03 0.53
N LEU A 14 -21.32 38.56 1.76
CA LEU A 14 -20.66 37.94 2.91
C LEU A 14 -21.38 36.66 3.38
N ALA A 15 -22.72 36.64 3.30
CA ALA A 15 -23.50 35.45 3.63
C ALA A 15 -23.27 34.30 2.64
N THR A 16 -23.13 34.57 1.34
CA THR A 16 -22.86 33.53 0.33
C THR A 16 -21.44 32.98 0.40
N LEU A 17 -20.44 33.80 0.77
CA LEU A 17 -19.07 33.34 1.00
C LEU A 17 -18.98 32.36 2.20
N SER A 18 -19.80 32.59 3.23
CA SER A 18 -19.83 31.75 4.45
C SER A 18 -20.43 30.36 4.22
N LEU A 19 -21.28 30.19 3.20
CA LEU A 19 -21.92 28.91 2.85
C LEU A 19 -21.06 27.99 1.96
N SER A 20 -19.87 28.44 1.54
CA SER A 20 -18.98 27.68 0.65
C SER A 20 -17.98 26.77 1.39
N HIS A 21 -18.29 26.31 2.60
CA HIS A 21 -17.55 25.19 3.22
C HIS A 21 -18.04 23.87 2.63
N GLY A 22 -17.57 23.55 1.43
CA GLY A 22 -17.64 22.19 0.91
C GLY A 22 -16.89 21.25 1.86
N SER A 23 -17.64 20.47 2.64
CA SER A 23 -17.09 19.45 3.54
C SER A 23 -16.27 18.44 2.72
N LYS A 24 -14.94 18.60 2.75
CA LYS A 24 -13.98 17.62 2.18
C LYS A 24 -13.94 16.30 2.97
N ASP A 25 -14.82 16.13 3.97
CA ASP A 25 -14.84 15.00 4.89
C ASP A 25 -15.61 13.78 4.35
N LYS A 26 -16.31 13.90 3.22
CA LYS A 26 -17.11 12.81 2.65
C LYS A 26 -16.37 11.92 1.65
N GLU A 27 -15.12 12.22 1.33
CA GLU A 27 -14.35 11.42 0.37
C GLU A 27 -13.56 10.32 1.09
N ARG A 28 -13.80 9.07 0.69
CA ARG A 28 -13.04 7.92 1.17
C ARG A 28 -11.63 7.92 0.57
N LYS A 29 -10.61 7.85 1.42
CA LYS A 29 -9.20 7.75 1.01
C LYS A 29 -8.65 6.36 1.34
N ALA A 30 -7.61 5.93 0.64
CA ALA A 30 -6.97 4.65 0.95
C ALA A 30 -6.18 4.78 2.27
N TYR A 31 -6.51 3.97 3.25
CA TYR A 31 -5.79 3.84 4.51
C TYR A 31 -5.24 2.41 4.67
N ILE A 32 -4.19 2.29 5.47
CA ILE A 32 -3.65 1.03 5.97
C ILE A 32 -3.99 0.96 7.46
N VAL A 33 -4.63 -0.12 7.87
CA VAL A 33 -4.93 -0.48 9.26
C VAL A 33 -3.98 -1.59 9.66
N TYR A 34 -3.03 -1.28 10.54
CA TYR A 34 -2.02 -2.22 11.02
C TYR A 34 -2.42 -2.75 12.41
N MET A 35 -2.49 -4.07 12.53
CA MET A 35 -3.00 -4.79 13.71
C MET A 35 -1.88 -5.58 14.43
N GLY A 36 -0.64 -5.53 13.94
CA GLY A 36 0.52 -6.13 14.60
C GLY A 36 1.02 -7.40 13.91
N ASN A 37 1.36 -8.41 14.71
CA ASN A 37 1.92 -9.68 14.22
C ASN A 37 0.85 -10.53 13.54
N ALA A 38 1.23 -11.23 12.47
CA ALA A 38 0.34 -12.18 11.82
C ALA A 38 -0.07 -13.27 12.81
N PRO A 39 -1.36 -13.59 12.94
CA PRO A 39 -1.81 -14.65 13.83
C PRO A 39 -1.36 -16.02 13.31
N ASN A 40 -0.94 -16.91 14.21
CA ASN A 40 -0.52 -18.29 13.88
C ASN A 40 -1.70 -19.22 13.52
N THR A 41 -2.85 -18.66 13.14
CA THR A 41 -4.11 -19.39 12.93
C THR A 41 -4.31 -19.67 11.45
N HIS A 42 -4.25 -20.95 11.07
CA HIS A 42 -4.43 -21.40 9.68
C HIS A 42 -5.89 -21.73 9.32
N HIS A 43 -6.81 -21.69 10.28
CA HIS A 43 -8.18 -22.20 10.11
C HIS A 43 -9.14 -21.22 9.42
N ILE A 44 -8.85 -19.92 9.43
CA ILE A 44 -9.68 -18.88 8.81
C ILE A 44 -8.82 -18.09 7.85
N SER A 45 -9.33 -17.84 6.64
CA SER A 45 -8.68 -16.96 5.67
C SER A 45 -8.43 -15.59 6.30
N THR A 46 -7.19 -15.10 6.21
CA THR A 46 -6.83 -13.74 6.59
C THR A 46 -7.82 -12.71 6.04
N ALA A 47 -8.24 -12.88 4.78
CA ALA A 47 -9.14 -11.96 4.12
C ALA A 47 -10.53 -11.93 4.79
N ASP A 48 -11.04 -13.08 5.23
CA ASP A 48 -12.36 -13.18 5.86
C ASP A 48 -12.34 -12.56 7.25
N ARG A 49 -11.25 -12.77 8.01
CA ARG A 49 -11.07 -12.13 9.31
C ARG A 49 -11.01 -10.60 9.19
N HIS A 50 -10.26 -10.08 8.22
CA HIS A 50 -10.23 -8.64 7.97
C HIS A 50 -11.57 -8.11 7.50
N HIS A 51 -12.31 -8.89 6.71
CA HIS A 51 -13.67 -8.52 6.29
C HIS A 51 -14.60 -8.40 7.48
N GLY A 52 -14.60 -9.40 8.36
CA GLY A 52 -15.39 -9.40 9.59
C GLY A 52 -15.04 -8.20 10.47
N PHE A 53 -13.76 -7.95 10.70
CA PHE A 53 -13.30 -6.79 11.48
C PHE A 53 -13.76 -5.46 10.88
N LEU A 54 -13.60 -5.29 9.56
CA LEU A 54 -14.03 -4.07 8.87
C LEU A 54 -15.56 -3.93 8.85
N SER A 55 -16.30 -5.02 8.66
CA SER A 55 -17.76 -5.03 8.70
C SER A 55 -18.27 -4.66 10.09
N SER A 56 -17.74 -5.26 11.16
CA SER A 56 -18.08 -4.92 12.54
C SER A 56 -17.75 -3.48 12.89
N ALA A 57 -16.63 -2.95 12.36
CA ALA A 57 -16.37 -1.53 12.47
C ALA A 57 -17.48 -0.76 11.74
N LEU A 58 -17.68 -0.92 10.43
CA LEU A 58 -18.57 -0.04 9.67
C LEU A 58 -20.06 -0.20 9.98
N GLY A 59 -20.49 -1.36 10.51
CA GLY A 59 -21.89 -1.71 10.67
C GLY A 59 -22.59 -2.06 9.35
N ASP A 60 -21.84 -2.23 8.26
CA ASP A 60 -22.35 -2.50 6.92
C ASP A 60 -21.40 -3.46 6.18
N GLU A 61 -21.87 -4.68 5.94
CA GLU A 61 -21.10 -5.75 5.31
C GLU A 61 -20.84 -5.48 3.82
N ASP A 62 -21.83 -4.96 3.10
CA ASP A 62 -21.73 -4.69 1.67
C ASP A 62 -20.76 -3.54 1.38
N VAL A 63 -20.76 -2.51 2.23
CA VAL A 63 -19.76 -1.44 2.18
C VAL A 63 -18.38 -2.01 2.52
N ALA A 64 -18.24 -2.76 3.61
CA ALA A 64 -16.96 -3.36 4.00
C ALA A 64 -16.35 -4.24 2.90
N ARG A 65 -17.19 -4.98 2.16
CA ARG A 65 -16.74 -5.83 1.04
C ARG A 65 -16.21 -4.98 -0.12
N ARG A 66 -16.94 -3.91 -0.48
CA ARG A 66 -16.62 -3.05 -1.63
C ARG A 66 -15.39 -2.17 -1.42
N ILE A 67 -15.18 -1.66 -0.21
CA ILE A 67 -14.11 -0.68 0.05
C ILE A 67 -12.75 -1.32 0.37
N ARG A 68 -12.71 -2.62 0.69
CA ARG A 68 -11.49 -3.33 1.07
C ARG A 68 -10.61 -3.52 -0.17
N ILE A 69 -9.40 -3.02 -0.12
CA ILE A 69 -8.41 -3.07 -1.20
C ILE A 69 -7.59 -4.36 -1.11
N HIS A 70 -7.03 -4.64 0.07
CA HIS A 70 -6.12 -5.77 0.25
C HIS A 70 -6.05 -6.24 1.70
N SER A 71 -5.65 -7.50 1.89
CA SER A 71 -5.45 -8.14 3.19
C SER A 71 -4.03 -8.69 3.31
N TYR A 72 -3.25 -8.14 4.23
CA TYR A 72 -1.90 -8.57 4.55
C TYR A 72 -1.95 -9.53 5.76
N GLY A 73 -1.53 -10.78 5.58
CA GLY A 73 -1.52 -11.76 6.69
C GLY A 73 -0.34 -12.71 6.70
N LYS A 74 0.66 -12.51 5.84
CA LYS A 74 1.83 -13.40 5.78
C LYS A 74 2.85 -13.03 6.86
N SER A 75 3.36 -11.80 6.82
CA SER A 75 4.43 -11.35 7.72
C SER A 75 3.91 -10.50 8.88
N PHE A 76 2.77 -9.87 8.69
CA PHE A 76 2.11 -9.04 9.68
C PHE A 76 0.61 -9.05 9.42
N ASP A 77 -0.15 -8.61 10.41
CA ASP A 77 -1.59 -8.48 10.37
C ASP A 77 -1.98 -7.05 10.00
N ALA A 78 -2.54 -6.85 8.81
CA ALA A 78 -3.03 -5.56 8.37
C ALA A 78 -4.01 -5.67 7.19
N PHE A 79 -4.76 -4.62 6.93
CA PHE A 79 -5.52 -4.49 5.68
C PHE A 79 -5.50 -3.06 5.16
N ALA A 80 -5.76 -2.91 3.85
CA ALA A 80 -5.96 -1.64 3.20
C ALA A 80 -7.42 -1.48 2.77
N ALA A 81 -8.01 -0.31 3.00
CA ALA A 81 -9.40 -0.02 2.64
C ALA A 81 -9.60 1.47 2.34
N HIS A 82 -10.64 1.79 1.56
CA HIS A 82 -11.09 3.15 1.32
C HIS A 82 -11.97 3.65 2.48
N LEU A 83 -11.41 4.41 3.41
CA LEU A 83 -12.10 4.89 4.62
C LEU A 83 -12.35 6.39 4.58
N LEU A 84 -13.45 6.81 5.20
CA LEU A 84 -13.64 8.20 5.59
C LEU A 84 -12.66 8.55 6.73
N PRO A 85 -12.24 9.82 6.88
CA PRO A 85 -11.38 10.24 7.98
C PRO A 85 -11.92 9.82 9.36
N GLU A 86 -13.24 9.97 9.57
CA GLU A 86 -13.93 9.57 10.81
C GLU A 86 -13.91 8.06 11.08
N GLU A 87 -14.02 7.24 10.04
CA GLU A 87 -13.91 5.77 10.15
C GLU A 87 -12.48 5.35 10.47
N ALA A 88 -11.49 5.99 9.84
CA ALA A 88 -10.08 5.75 10.12
C ALA A 88 -9.73 6.10 11.57
N GLU A 89 -10.20 7.24 12.07
CA GLU A 89 -10.00 7.63 13.47
C GLU A 89 -10.75 6.72 14.44
N ARG A 90 -11.90 6.17 14.05
CA ARG A 90 -12.61 5.18 14.87
C ARG A 90 -11.86 3.86 14.95
N LEU A 91 -11.37 3.35 13.83
CA LEU A 91 -10.55 2.14 13.78
C LEU A 91 -9.25 2.29 14.58
N LYS A 92 -8.65 3.47 14.57
CA LYS A 92 -7.45 3.80 15.35
C LYS A 92 -7.66 3.72 16.86
N ARG A 93 -8.91 3.82 17.35
CA ARG A 93 -9.26 3.67 18.77
C ARG A 93 -9.54 2.22 19.18
N ASP A 94 -9.58 1.28 18.23
CA ASP A 94 -9.78 -0.13 18.55
C ASP A 94 -8.53 -0.72 19.19
N LYS A 95 -8.70 -1.46 20.29
CA LYS A 95 -7.59 -2.09 21.05
C LYS A 95 -6.78 -3.10 20.25
N ASN A 96 -7.34 -3.65 19.17
CA ASN A 96 -6.68 -4.61 18.29
C ASN A 96 -5.97 -3.93 17.11
N VAL A 97 -6.01 -2.60 17.02
CA VAL A 97 -5.35 -1.81 15.99
C VAL A 97 -4.17 -1.09 16.61
N VAL A 98 -2.98 -1.32 16.04
CA VAL A 98 -1.74 -0.68 16.48
C VAL A 98 -1.59 0.69 15.83
N SER A 99 -1.92 0.83 14.54
CA SER A 99 -1.89 2.14 13.88
C SER A 99 -2.78 2.18 12.63
N VAL A 100 -3.24 3.39 12.29
CA VAL A 100 -3.98 3.68 11.05
C VAL A 100 -3.34 4.88 10.37
N PHE A 101 -2.99 4.75 9.09
CA PHE A 101 -2.33 5.82 8.34
C PHE A 101 -2.71 5.78 6.85
N LEU A 102 -2.56 6.92 6.17
CA LEU A 102 -2.87 7.03 4.75
C LEU A 102 -1.94 6.14 3.92
N SER A 103 -2.54 5.35 3.03
CA SER A 103 -1.82 4.59 2.01
C SER A 103 -1.19 5.57 1.02
N THR A 104 0.14 5.54 0.93
CA THR A 104 0.89 6.47 0.09
C THR A 104 1.53 5.72 -1.06
N LYS A 105 1.18 6.09 -2.30
CA LYS A 105 1.91 5.62 -3.47
C LYS A 105 3.30 6.26 -3.46
N ARG A 106 4.34 5.43 -3.31
CA ARG A 106 5.73 5.90 -3.39
C ARG A 106 6.14 5.99 -4.86
N LYS A 107 6.78 7.09 -5.24
CA LYS A 107 7.46 7.18 -6.53
C LYS A 107 8.73 6.35 -6.43
N LEU A 108 8.88 5.38 -7.35
CA LEU A 108 10.13 4.65 -7.48
C LEU A 108 11.20 5.66 -7.90
N LEU A 109 12.17 5.88 -7.02
CA LEU A 109 13.40 6.54 -7.41
C LEU A 109 14.32 5.45 -7.97
N THR A 110 14.63 5.51 -9.25
CA THR A 110 15.78 4.78 -9.78
C THR A 110 17.03 5.55 -9.36
N THR A 111 17.39 5.44 -8.08
CA THR A 111 18.75 5.82 -7.67
C THR A 111 19.69 4.86 -8.38
N ARG A 112 20.86 5.33 -8.83
CA ARG A 112 21.95 4.43 -9.26
C ARG A 112 22.22 3.48 -8.11
N SER A 113 21.64 2.28 -8.15
CA SER A 113 21.45 1.39 -6.99
C SER A 113 22.78 1.05 -6.35
N ARG A 114 23.82 0.94 -7.18
CA ARG A 114 25.22 0.78 -6.83
C ARG A 114 25.75 1.92 -5.95
N ASP A 115 25.55 3.17 -6.35
CA ASP A 115 25.99 4.36 -5.60
C ASP A 115 25.20 4.48 -4.28
N PHE A 116 23.89 4.17 -4.31
CA PHE A 116 23.02 4.25 -3.15
C PHE A 116 23.44 3.30 -2.02
N ILE A 117 23.87 2.09 -2.37
CA ILE A 117 24.39 1.10 -1.40
C ILE A 117 25.92 1.21 -1.19
N GLY A 118 26.57 2.22 -1.78
CA GLY A 118 28.01 2.45 -1.64
C GLY A 118 28.90 1.34 -2.24
N MET A 119 28.43 0.64 -3.27
CA MET A 119 29.14 -0.49 -3.85
C MET A 119 30.21 -0.04 -4.88
N PRO A 120 31.52 -0.28 -4.65
CA PRO A 120 32.57 0.22 -5.53
C PRO A 120 32.56 -0.46 -6.90
N LEU A 121 33.12 0.18 -7.94
CA LEU A 121 33.14 -0.32 -9.33
C LEU A 121 33.90 -1.64 -9.49
N SER A 122 34.97 -1.80 -8.70
CA SER A 122 35.76 -3.03 -8.61
C SER A 122 35.53 -3.65 -7.23
N VAL A 123 35.06 -4.89 -7.22
CA VAL A 123 34.88 -5.71 -6.01
C VAL A 123 35.51 -7.06 -6.31
N GLU A 124 36.38 -7.52 -5.41
CA GLU A 124 36.87 -8.90 -5.46
C GLU A 124 35.68 -9.86 -5.34
N ARG A 125 35.43 -10.62 -6.40
CA ARG A 125 34.28 -11.52 -6.47
C ARG A 125 34.54 -12.75 -5.61
N LYS A 126 33.52 -13.21 -4.88
CA LYS A 126 33.55 -14.46 -4.12
C LYS A 126 32.50 -15.44 -4.66
N PRO A 127 32.80 -16.16 -5.78
CA PRO A 127 31.80 -16.97 -6.49
C PRO A 127 31.09 -18.00 -5.61
N GLN A 128 31.80 -18.57 -4.62
CA GLN A 128 31.26 -19.57 -3.68
C GLN A 128 30.08 -19.02 -2.86
N VAL A 129 30.12 -17.75 -2.48
CA VAL A 129 29.05 -17.09 -1.71
C VAL A 129 28.01 -16.50 -2.65
N GLU A 130 28.47 -15.81 -3.71
CA GLU A 130 27.60 -15.11 -4.65
C GLU A 130 26.65 -16.04 -5.40
N SER A 131 27.10 -17.25 -5.76
CA SER A 131 26.29 -18.27 -6.42
C SER A 131 25.14 -18.82 -5.57
N SER A 132 25.18 -18.59 -4.25
CA SER A 132 24.14 -19.01 -3.31
C SER A 132 23.11 -17.91 -3.02
N ILE A 133 23.30 -16.70 -3.55
CA ILE A 133 22.39 -15.57 -3.36
C ILE A 133 21.41 -15.50 -4.53
N VAL A 134 20.12 -15.60 -4.23
CA VAL A 134 19.05 -15.46 -5.22
C VAL A 134 18.36 -14.12 -5.04
N VAL A 135 18.42 -13.26 -6.06
CA VAL A 135 17.70 -11.98 -6.09
C VAL A 135 16.65 -12.05 -7.20
N GLY A 136 15.38 -11.94 -6.82
CA GLY A 136 14.27 -11.88 -7.78
C GLY A 136 14.04 -10.45 -8.26
N VAL A 137 14.17 -10.21 -9.57
CA VAL A 137 13.85 -8.93 -10.21
C VAL A 137 12.99 -9.19 -11.45
N TYR A 138 11.93 -8.41 -11.64
CA TYR A 138 11.10 -8.45 -12.84
C TYR A 138 11.20 -7.11 -13.58
N ILE A 139 12.05 -7.06 -14.58
CA ILE A 139 12.21 -5.93 -15.51
C ILE A 139 12.56 -6.52 -16.88
N ASP A 140 11.79 -6.15 -17.91
CA ASP A 140 12.14 -6.46 -19.30
C ASP A 140 13.18 -5.45 -19.79
N ALA A 141 14.45 -5.70 -19.48
CA ALA A 141 15.56 -4.86 -19.91
C ALA A 141 16.84 -5.67 -20.18
N PRO A 142 17.71 -5.24 -21.12
CA PRO A 142 18.95 -5.96 -21.46
C PRO A 142 19.90 -6.21 -20.27
N SER A 143 19.85 -5.38 -19.23
CA SER A 143 20.67 -5.57 -18.02
C SER A 143 20.26 -6.77 -17.17
N PHE A 144 19.11 -7.40 -17.45
CA PHE A 144 18.63 -8.61 -16.79
C PHE A 144 18.67 -9.84 -17.72
N ASP A 145 19.46 -9.79 -18.80
CA ASP A 145 19.77 -10.95 -19.65
C ASP A 145 20.50 -12.03 -18.83
N ASP A 146 20.10 -13.29 -18.98
CA ASP A 146 20.63 -14.42 -18.20
C ASP A 146 21.94 -14.99 -18.78
N LYS A 147 22.44 -14.41 -19.88
CA LYS A 147 23.73 -14.79 -20.47
C LYS A 147 24.87 -14.71 -19.45
N GLY A 148 25.54 -15.83 -19.25
CA GLY A 148 26.70 -15.94 -18.35
C GLY A 148 26.35 -16.28 -16.90
N PHE A 149 25.06 -16.39 -16.55
CA PHE A 149 24.64 -16.97 -15.28
C PHE A 149 24.65 -18.51 -15.36
N GLY A 150 25.04 -19.15 -14.24
CA GLY A 150 24.91 -20.59 -14.06
C GLY A 150 23.48 -20.99 -13.69
N PRO A 151 23.17 -22.29 -13.68
CA PRO A 151 21.84 -22.77 -13.32
C PRO A 151 21.45 -22.33 -11.91
N LEU A 152 20.15 -22.16 -11.68
CA LEU A 152 19.60 -21.86 -10.35
C LEU A 152 20.14 -22.85 -9.29
N SER A 153 20.52 -22.34 -8.12
CA SER A 153 21.01 -23.19 -7.04
C SER A 153 19.92 -24.16 -6.58
N SER A 154 20.31 -25.40 -6.24
CA SER A 154 19.40 -26.43 -5.72
C SER A 154 18.79 -26.08 -4.35
N SER A 155 19.37 -25.10 -3.64
CA SER A 155 18.86 -24.58 -2.37
C SER A 155 17.76 -23.53 -2.53
N SER A 156 17.54 -23.02 -3.75
CA SER A 156 16.47 -22.07 -4.04
C SER A 156 15.10 -22.74 -3.92
N LYS A 157 14.28 -22.25 -2.99
CA LYS A 157 12.86 -22.67 -2.82
C LYS A 157 11.88 -21.78 -3.57
N GLY A 158 12.38 -20.79 -4.32
CA GLY A 158 11.54 -19.87 -5.08
C GLY A 158 10.93 -20.57 -6.29
N ALA A 159 9.62 -20.47 -6.47
CA ALA A 159 8.94 -20.94 -7.67
C ALA A 159 8.93 -19.84 -8.73
N CYS A 160 9.18 -20.22 -9.98
CA CYS A 160 8.97 -19.33 -11.12
C CYS A 160 7.47 -19.05 -11.31
N GLN A 161 6.99 -17.89 -10.83
CA GLN A 161 5.58 -17.53 -10.99
C GLN A 161 5.35 -16.88 -12.35
N LYS A 162 4.62 -17.59 -13.21
CA LYS A 162 4.15 -17.05 -14.48
C LYS A 162 2.88 -16.21 -14.27
N GLY A 163 2.91 -14.96 -14.73
CA GLY A 163 1.80 -14.01 -14.65
C GLY A 163 1.50 -13.38 -16.02
N ASN A 164 0.45 -12.56 -16.09
CA ASN A 164 0.06 -11.90 -17.33
C ASN A 164 1.18 -10.92 -17.76
N ASN A 165 1.86 -11.27 -18.86
CA ASN A 165 3.04 -10.61 -19.45
C ASN A 165 4.42 -11.01 -18.89
N PHE A 166 4.51 -12.06 -18.05
CA PHE A 166 5.81 -12.64 -17.68
C PHE A 166 6.09 -13.90 -18.49
N THR A 167 7.08 -13.83 -19.38
CA THR A 167 7.37 -14.88 -20.37
C THR A 167 8.27 -16.00 -19.84
N GLY A 168 8.97 -15.82 -18.73
CA GLY A 168 9.76 -16.90 -18.13
C GLY A 168 10.79 -16.42 -17.10
N CYS A 169 11.31 -17.35 -16.32
CA CYS A 169 12.44 -17.11 -15.42
C CYS A 169 13.76 -17.45 -16.09
N ASN A 170 14.84 -16.91 -15.54
CA ASN A 170 16.21 -17.27 -15.90
C ASN A 170 16.38 -18.80 -15.82
N LYS A 171 17.12 -19.34 -16.78
CA LYS A 171 17.39 -20.79 -16.89
C LYS A 171 18.44 -21.27 -15.89
#